data_AF-A0A8C7URN5-F1
#
_entry.id   AF-A0A8C7URN5-F1
#
_cell.length_a   1.000
_cell.length_b   1.000
_cell.length_c   1.000
_cell.angle_alpha   90.00
_cell.angle_beta   90.00
_cell.angle_gamma   90.00
#
_symmetry.space_group_name_H-M   'P 1'
#
loop_
_entity.id
_entity.type
_entity.pdbx_description
1 polymer ?
#
loop_
_entity_poly.entity_id
_entity_poly.type
_entity_poly.pdbx_seq_one_letter_code
_entity_poly.pdbx_strand_id
1 'polypeptide(L)'
;MGGDITKQNAPVLFPTSLYRHIDDAEFEDKVIFLKETIYQITKLFDGNMKSVTWDKKNLDDFLNILERQLENLNSCVSAINTDLSTTVRIVNTSLSVHFVTLKFYYITRERYGTRGAKDVQIVRIKHIQKLSHILSSK
;
A
#
# COMPACT_ATOMS: atom_id res chain seq x y z
N MET A 1 4.92 -3.24 16.21
CA MET A 1 5.99 -2.84 15.26
C MET A 1 5.95 -1.33 15.07
N GLY A 2 6.98 -0.62 15.54
CA GLY A 2 7.16 0.85 15.45
C GLY A 2 6.41 1.66 16.51
N GLY A 3 7.17 2.34 17.37
CA GLY A 3 6.65 3.33 18.34
C GLY A 3 6.07 4.58 17.67
N ASP A 4 5.82 5.65 18.43
CA ASP A 4 5.14 6.84 17.93
C ASP A 4 5.83 7.47 16.71
N ILE A 5 5.22 7.28 15.54
CA ILE A 5 5.68 7.73 14.21
C ILE A 5 4.70 8.72 13.57
N THR A 6 3.69 9.15 14.34
CA THR A 6 2.53 9.91 13.84
C THR A 6 2.87 11.31 13.32
N LYS A 7 4.09 11.82 13.59
CA LYS A 7 4.55 13.17 13.18
C LYS A 7 5.80 13.20 12.30
N GLN A 8 6.34 12.04 11.91
CA GLN A 8 7.59 11.99 11.13
C GLN A 8 7.32 11.99 9.62
N ASN A 9 8.11 12.76 8.87
CA ASN A 9 8.10 12.76 7.41
C ASN A 9 9.15 11.77 6.89
N ALA A 10 8.71 10.85 6.02
CA ALA A 10 9.61 10.07 5.21
C ALA A 10 10.08 10.91 3.99
N PRO A 11 11.34 10.80 3.56
CA PRO A 11 11.82 11.49 2.36
C PRO A 11 11.26 10.89 1.06
N VAL A 12 10.63 9.70 1.12
CA VAL A 12 9.88 9.14 0.00
C VAL A 12 8.52 9.85 -0.09
N LEU A 13 8.26 10.47 -1.23
CA LEU A 13 7.01 11.18 -1.49
C LEU A 13 5.82 10.21 -1.54
N PHE A 14 4.78 10.54 -0.77
CA PHE A 14 3.50 9.82 -0.82
C PHE A 14 2.70 10.25 -2.06
N PRO A 15 2.06 9.32 -2.80
CA PRO A 15 1.40 9.63 -4.07
C PRO A 15 0.00 10.23 -3.84
N THR A 16 -0.09 11.38 -3.15
CA THR A 16 -1.35 12.03 -2.78
C THR A 16 -2.26 12.31 -3.97
N SER A 17 -1.69 12.69 -5.11
CA SER A 17 -2.46 12.96 -6.34
C SER A 17 -3.22 11.74 -6.83
N LEU A 18 -2.63 10.54 -6.74
CA LEU A 18 -3.27 9.29 -7.13
C LEU A 18 -4.51 9.03 -6.30
N TYR A 19 -4.41 9.19 -4.98
CA TYR A 19 -5.54 9.02 -4.07
C TYR A 19 -6.68 10.01 -4.35
N ARG A 20 -6.35 11.26 -4.68
CA ARG A 20 -7.37 12.27 -5.04
C ARG A 20 -8.15 11.87 -6.31
N HIS A 21 -7.49 11.28 -7.30
CA HIS A 21 -8.20 10.80 -8.49
C HIS A 21 -9.17 9.65 -8.19
N ILE A 22 -8.93 8.91 -7.12
CA ILE A 22 -9.78 7.79 -6.69
C ILE A 22 -10.90 8.27 -5.77
N ASP A 23 -10.69 9.33 -4.98
CA ASP A 23 -11.74 9.90 -4.12
C ASP A 23 -13.01 10.23 -4.93
N ASP A 24 -12.84 10.76 -6.16
CA ASP A 24 -13.92 11.14 -7.08
C ASP A 24 -14.33 10.02 -8.07
N ALA A 25 -13.70 8.84 -8.01
CA ALA A 25 -13.97 7.75 -8.97
C ALA A 25 -15.24 6.97 -8.62
N GLU A 26 -15.72 6.20 -9.62
CA GLU A 26 -16.82 5.23 -9.45
C GLU A 26 -16.47 4.17 -8.40
N PHE A 27 -17.49 3.52 -7.85
CA PHE A 27 -17.33 2.56 -6.78
C PHE A 27 -16.45 1.36 -7.21
N GLU A 28 -16.67 0.84 -8.40
CA GLU A 28 -15.92 -0.27 -8.98
C GLU A 28 -14.42 0.07 -9.09
N ASP A 29 -14.13 1.27 -9.58
CA ASP A 29 -12.80 1.83 -9.72
C ASP A 29 -12.10 1.97 -8.36
N LYS A 30 -12.83 2.42 -7.33
CA LYS A 30 -12.34 2.47 -5.93
C LYS A 30 -12.00 1.08 -5.38
N VAL A 31 -12.87 0.09 -5.60
CA VAL A 31 -12.65 -1.30 -5.14
C VAL A 31 -11.42 -1.91 -5.83
N ILE A 32 -11.24 -1.67 -7.13
CA ILE A 32 -10.10 -2.17 -7.89
C ILE A 32 -8.79 -1.49 -7.44
N PHE A 33 -8.81 -0.18 -7.21
CA PHE A 33 -7.65 0.54 -6.66
C PHE A 33 -7.30 0.06 -5.24
N LEU A 34 -8.30 -0.20 -4.40
CA LEU A 34 -8.10 -0.74 -3.06
C LEU A 34 -7.42 -2.12 -3.11
N LYS A 35 -7.91 -3.02 -3.96
CA LYS A 35 -7.30 -4.34 -4.20
C LYS A 35 -5.84 -4.20 -4.60
N GLU A 36 -5.55 -3.34 -5.58
CA GLU A 36 -4.19 -3.12 -6.07
C GLU A 36 -3.28 -2.56 -4.97
N THR A 37 -3.77 -1.61 -4.18
CA THR A 37 -2.99 -1.03 -3.07
C THR A 37 -2.64 -2.08 -2.02
N ILE A 38 -3.60 -2.90 -1.59
CA ILE A 38 -3.36 -3.98 -0.61
C ILE A 38 -2.34 -4.97 -1.17
N TYR A 39 -2.50 -5.37 -2.43
CA TYR A 39 -1.56 -6.28 -3.10
C TYR A 39 -0.12 -5.73 -3.11
N GLN A 40 0.06 -4.44 -3.46
CA GLN A 40 1.37 -3.80 -3.47
C GLN A 40 1.97 -3.67 -2.07
N ILE A 41 1.16 -3.42 -1.03
CA ILE A 41 1.62 -3.42 0.36
C ILE A 41 2.11 -4.82 0.76
N THR A 42 1.38 -5.89 0.44
CA THR A 42 1.81 -7.27 0.73
C THR A 42 3.15 -7.56 0.03
N LYS A 43 3.25 -7.24 -1.26
CA LYS A 43 4.49 -7.42 -2.06
C LYS A 43 5.69 -6.62 -1.58
N LEU A 44 5.45 -5.49 -0.89
CA LEU A 44 6.52 -4.70 -0.31
C LEU A 44 7.34 -5.55 0.66
N PHE A 45 6.67 -6.40 1.45
CA PHE A 45 7.28 -7.26 2.47
C PHE A 45 7.73 -8.63 1.95
N ASP A 46 7.54 -8.93 0.66
CA ASP A 46 8.05 -10.16 0.05
C ASP A 46 9.57 -10.12 -0.18
N GLY A 47 10.22 -11.24 0.11
CA GLY A 47 11.65 -11.46 -0.10
C GLY A 47 12.54 -10.74 0.92
N ASN A 48 13.53 -9.99 0.41
CA ASN A 48 14.62 -9.38 1.20
C ASN A 48 14.20 -8.35 2.26
N MET A 49 12.91 -7.99 2.34
CA MET A 49 12.40 -7.15 3.44
C MET A 49 12.19 -7.92 4.73
N LYS A 50 12.07 -9.26 4.67
CA LYS A 50 11.91 -10.14 5.85
C LYS A 50 13.19 -10.27 6.70
N SER A 51 14.34 -9.78 6.23
CA SER A 51 15.64 -9.90 6.93
C SER A 51 15.91 -8.81 7.98
N VAL A 52 15.00 -7.87 8.15
CA VAL A 52 15.16 -6.69 9.04
C VAL A 52 14.35 -6.85 10.32
N THR A 53 14.67 -6.06 11.35
CA THR A 53 14.15 -5.95 12.74
C THR A 53 12.63 -5.84 12.94
N TRP A 54 11.82 -6.16 11.94
CA TRP A 54 10.39 -6.34 12.11
C TRP A 54 10.11 -7.47 13.09
N ASP A 55 9.17 -7.25 14.00
CA ASP A 55 8.69 -8.33 14.85
C ASP A 55 7.96 -9.34 13.95
N LYS A 56 8.59 -10.51 13.76
CA LYS A 56 8.14 -11.50 12.79
C LYS A 56 6.68 -11.91 13.01
N LYS A 57 6.28 -12.12 14.26
CA LYS A 57 4.91 -12.50 14.60
C LYS A 57 3.92 -11.42 14.17
N ASN A 58 4.15 -10.17 14.56
CA ASN A 58 3.26 -9.07 14.18
C ASN A 58 3.25 -8.83 12.66
N LEU A 59 4.37 -9.08 11.97
CA LEU A 59 4.44 -8.97 10.51
C LEU A 59 3.63 -10.08 9.84
N ASP A 60 3.81 -11.33 10.26
CA ASP A 60 3.04 -12.47 9.75
C ASP A 60 1.54 -12.27 10.02
N ASP A 61 1.15 -11.82 11.23
CA ASP A 61 -0.25 -11.50 11.56
C ASP A 61 -0.81 -10.39 10.67
N PHE A 62 -0.03 -9.34 10.40
CA PHE A 62 -0.43 -8.25 9.51
C PHE A 62 -0.60 -8.72 8.05
N LEU A 63 0.33 -9.52 7.53
CA LEU A 63 0.25 -10.05 6.17
C LEU A 63 -0.95 -11.00 6.02
N ASN A 64 -1.19 -11.86 7.01
CA ASN A 64 -2.38 -12.73 7.03
C ASN A 64 -3.69 -11.94 6.96
N ILE A 65 -3.78 -10.78 7.63
CA ILE A 65 -4.95 -9.90 7.54
C ILE A 65 -5.09 -9.33 6.12
N LEU A 66 -4.00 -8.84 5.53
CA LEU A 66 -4.03 -8.29 4.17
C LEU A 66 -4.39 -9.33 3.12
N GLU A 67 -3.86 -10.55 3.24
CA GLU A 67 -4.18 -11.67 2.34
C GLU A 67 -5.68 -12.01 2.38
N ARG A 68 -6.26 -12.12 3.58
CA ARG A 68 -7.71 -12.31 3.74
C ARG A 68 -8.53 -11.17 3.16
N GLN A 69 -8.08 -9.91 3.34
CA GLN A 69 -8.74 -8.76 2.71
C GLN A 69 -8.66 -8.84 1.18
N LEU A 70 -7.52 -9.28 0.63
CA LEU A 70 -7.33 -9.43 -0.80
C LEU A 70 -8.20 -10.52 -1.40
N GLU A 71 -8.35 -11.66 -0.71
CA GLU A 71 -9.27 -12.74 -1.11
C GLU A 71 -10.72 -12.26 -1.20
N ASN A 72 -11.19 -11.53 -0.19
CA ASN A 72 -12.54 -10.96 -0.19
C ASN A 72 -12.73 -9.96 -1.35
N LEU A 73 -11.74 -9.11 -1.59
CA LEU A 73 -11.76 -8.15 -2.69
C LEU A 73 -11.70 -8.83 -4.06
N ASN A 74 -10.98 -9.94 -4.20
CA ASN A 74 -10.96 -10.72 -5.43
C ASN A 74 -12.35 -11.24 -5.78
N SER A 75 -13.10 -11.72 -4.79
CA SER A 75 -14.49 -12.14 -5.01
C SER A 75 -15.37 -10.96 -5.45
N CYS A 76 -15.24 -9.79 -4.80
CA CYS A 76 -15.98 -8.59 -5.20
C CYS A 76 -15.63 -8.14 -6.62
N VAL A 77 -14.34 -8.05 -6.96
CA VAL A 77 -13.89 -7.66 -8.31
C VAL A 77 -14.28 -8.67 -9.37
N SER A 78 -14.33 -9.97 -9.06
CA SER A 78 -14.78 -10.97 -10.03
C SER A 78 -16.27 -10.84 -10.40
N ALA A 79 -17.08 -10.21 -9.54
CA ALA A 79 -18.48 -9.91 -9.82
C ALA A 79 -18.65 -8.61 -10.63
N ILE A 80 -17.62 -7.76 -10.69
CA ILE A 80 -17.62 -6.51 -11.45
C ILE A 80 -17.34 -6.86 -12.92
N ASN A 81 -18.40 -6.95 -13.74
CA ASN A 81 -18.31 -7.18 -15.18
C ASN A 81 -18.15 -5.86 -15.95
N THR A 82 -17.09 -5.11 -15.67
CA THR A 82 -16.80 -3.85 -16.39
C THR A 82 -15.34 -3.74 -16.78
N ASP A 83 -15.10 -3.25 -17.99
CA ASP A 83 -13.76 -2.84 -18.43
C ASP A 83 -13.22 -1.76 -17.49
N LEU A 84 -11.98 -1.92 -17.05
CA LEU A 84 -11.34 -0.97 -16.15
C LEU A 84 -11.23 0.40 -16.82
N SER A 85 -11.70 1.44 -16.13
CA SER A 85 -11.54 2.82 -16.56
C SER A 85 -10.06 3.12 -16.87
N THR A 86 -9.83 3.86 -17.96
CA THR A 86 -8.49 4.34 -18.32
C THR A 86 -7.82 5.07 -17.16
N THR A 87 -8.60 5.79 -16.35
CA THR A 87 -8.12 6.49 -15.15
C THR A 87 -7.52 5.53 -14.14
N VAL A 88 -8.23 4.47 -13.76
CA VAL A 88 -7.72 3.50 -12.76
C VAL A 88 -6.55 2.69 -13.31
N ARG A 89 -6.52 2.39 -14.61
CA ARG A 89 -5.35 1.75 -15.23
C ARG A 89 -4.08 2.59 -15.07
N ILE A 90 -4.17 3.89 -15.35
CA ILE A 90 -3.05 4.84 -15.21
C ILE A 90 -2.65 4.97 -13.74
N VAL A 91 -3.65 5.15 -12.86
CA VAL A 91 -3.40 5.31 -11.42
C VAL A 91 -2.75 4.06 -10.82
N ASN A 92 -3.21 2.85 -11.14
CA ASN A 92 -2.63 1.59 -10.67
C ASN A 92 -1.20 1.38 -11.18
N THR A 93 -0.93 1.78 -12.42
CA THR A 93 0.43 1.74 -12.98
C THR A 93 1.36 2.67 -12.19
N SER A 94 0.92 3.91 -11.94
CA SER A 94 1.69 4.88 -11.16
C SER A 94 1.89 4.43 -9.70
N LEU A 95 0.87 3.82 -9.09
CA LEU A 95 0.94 3.23 -7.76
C LEU A 95 1.99 2.12 -7.70
N SER A 96 2.00 1.21 -8.68
CA SER A 96 3.00 0.15 -8.78
C SER A 96 4.43 0.71 -8.83
N VAL A 97 4.66 1.75 -9.64
CA VAL A 97 5.96 2.43 -9.72
C VAL A 97 6.37 3.06 -8.38
N HIS A 98 5.40 3.65 -7.65
CA HIS A 98 5.64 4.19 -6.32
C HIS A 98 6.13 3.10 -5.35
N PHE A 99 5.47 1.93 -5.31
CA PHE A 99 5.88 0.83 -4.43
C PHE A 99 7.23 0.23 -4.82
N VAL A 100 7.54 0.12 -6.12
CA VAL A 100 8.88 -0.29 -6.59
C VAL A 100 9.95 0.69 -6.10
N THR A 101 9.67 1.99 -6.19
CA THR A 101 10.59 3.04 -5.73
C THR A 101 10.76 2.98 -4.21
N LEU A 102 9.68 2.76 -3.45
CA LEU A 102 9.73 2.58 -2.01
C LEU A 102 10.56 1.36 -1.61
N LYS A 103 10.40 0.24 -2.33
CA LYS A 103 11.17 -0.99 -2.12
C LYS A 103 12.66 -0.77 -2.39
N PHE A 104 13.00 -0.09 -3.49
CA PHE A 104 14.39 0.24 -3.82
C PHE A 104 15.01 1.20 -2.79
N TYR A 105 14.27 2.23 -2.37
CA TYR A 105 14.70 3.15 -1.32
C TYR A 105 15.04 2.41 -0.03
N TYR A 106 14.16 1.51 0.41
CA TYR A 106 14.38 0.69 1.59
C TYR A 106 15.65 -0.16 1.47
N ILE A 107 15.77 -0.96 0.39
CA ILE A 107 16.91 -1.85 0.19
C ILE A 107 18.22 -1.06 0.19
N THR A 108 18.21 0.12 -0.44
CA THR A 108 19.38 0.99 -0.50
C THR A 108 19.70 1.55 0.89
N ARG A 109 18.71 2.08 1.62
CA ARG A 109 18.93 2.71 2.93
C ARG A 109 19.30 1.72 4.03
N GLU A 110 18.72 0.53 4.05
CA GLU A 110 19.06 -0.50 5.04
C GLU A 110 20.52 -0.93 4.95
N ARG A 111 21.13 -0.93 3.74
CA ARG A 111 22.57 -1.14 3.59
C ARG A 111 23.43 -0.08 4.29
N TYR A 112 22.85 1.08 4.61
CA TYR A 112 23.53 2.22 5.23
C TYR A 112 22.93 2.62 6.60
N GLY A 113 21.98 1.85 7.17
CA GLY A 113 21.44 2.05 8.52
C GLY A 113 19.90 1.96 8.66
N THR A 114 19.43 1.84 9.91
CA THR A 114 18.06 1.45 10.33
C THR A 114 16.93 2.47 10.07
N ARG A 115 17.14 3.50 9.25
CA ARG A 115 16.13 4.55 8.98
C ARG A 115 15.13 4.15 7.89
N GLY A 116 15.53 3.25 6.98
CA GLY A 116 14.70 2.78 5.87
C GLY A 116 13.40 2.12 6.34
N ALA A 117 13.48 1.24 7.34
CA ALA A 117 12.31 0.57 7.92
C ALA A 117 11.28 1.54 8.51
N LYS A 118 11.71 2.59 9.21
CA LYS A 118 10.81 3.60 9.78
C LYS A 118 10.10 4.40 8.69
N ASP A 119 10.83 4.81 7.65
CA ASP A 119 10.27 5.55 6.52
C ASP A 119 9.21 4.72 5.76
N VAL A 120 9.52 3.44 5.50
CA VAL A 120 8.55 2.49 4.92
C VAL A 120 7.32 2.33 5.80
N GLN A 121 7.50 2.25 7.12
CA GLN A 121 6.39 2.14 8.04
C GLN A 121 5.45 3.35 7.97
N ILE A 122 6.00 4.56 7.94
CA ILE A 122 5.25 5.81 7.82
C ILE A 122 4.44 5.82 6.51
N VAL A 123 5.09 5.50 5.39
CA VAL A 123 4.42 5.49 4.07
C VAL A 123 3.30 4.44 4.04
N ARG A 124 3.55 3.23 4.54
CA ARG A 124 2.54 2.17 4.67
C ARG A 124 1.32 2.63 5.48
N ILE A 125 1.54 3.23 6.65
CA ILE A 125 0.44 3.72 7.50
C ILE A 125 -0.38 4.78 6.76
N LYS A 126 0.27 5.70 6.03
CA LYS A 126 -0.43 6.69 5.20
C LYS A 126 -1.30 6.04 4.13
N HIS A 127 -0.82 4.98 3.46
CA HIS A 127 -1.64 4.21 2.51
C HIS A 127 -2.88 3.62 3.19
N ILE A 128 -2.72 2.93 4.33
CA ILE A 128 -3.84 2.31 5.06
C ILE A 128 -4.86 3.36 5.51
N GLN A 129 -4.39 4.49 6.06
CA GLN A 129 -5.25 5.60 6.47
C GLN A 129 -6.07 6.15 5.29
N LYS A 130 -5.43 6.33 4.13
CA LYS A 130 -6.12 6.81 2.93
C LYS A 130 -7.10 5.80 2.35
N LEU A 131 -6.78 4.51 2.37
CA LEU A 131 -7.74 3.46 1.98
C LEU A 131 -8.97 3.45 2.89
N SER A 132 -8.77 3.58 4.21
CA SER A 132 -9.88 3.68 5.16
C SER A 132 -10.76 4.90 4.89
N HIS A 133 -10.17 6.02 4.47
CA HIS A 133 -10.91 7.22 4.11
C HIS A 133 -11.77 7.02 2.85
N ILE A 134 -11.19 6.47 1.77
CA ILE A 134 -11.92 6.15 0.52
C ILE A 134 -13.14 5.27 0.81
N LEU A 135 -12.98 4.27 1.68
CA LEU A 135 -14.06 3.35 2.06
C LEU A 135 -15.12 3.96 2.97
N SER A 136 -14.79 5.04 3.70
CA SER A 136 -15.69 5.70 4.65
C SER A 136 -16.46 6.87 4.04
N SER A 137 -16.01 7.39 2.90
CA SER A 137 -16.68 8.45 2.16
C SER A 137 -17.88 7.86 1.40
N LYS A 138 -19.04 7.82 2.06
CA LYS A 138 -20.35 7.59 1.42
C LYS A 138 -20.87 8.85 0.78
#